data_AF-A0A3B3X4B4-F1
#
_entry.id   AF-A0A3B3X4B4-F1
#
_cell.length_a   1.000
_cell.length_b   1.000
_cell.length_c   1.000
_cell.angle_alpha   90.00
_cell.angle_beta   90.00
_cell.angle_gamma   90.00
#
_symmetry.space_group_name_H-M   'P 1'
#
loop_
_entity.id
_entity.type
_entity.pdbx_description
1 polymer ?
#
loop_
_entity_poly.entity_id
_entity_poly.type
_entity_poly.pdbx_seq_one_letter_code
_entity_poly.pdbx_strand_id
1 'polypeptide(L)'
;NVCLCLTKCFSFCFTEKKIEVAETADGIKLSCEGNMSGNGMEGKELQLTYRDNYTGEYECKDGPKIFVKFRTCDNCVELDTSSIVGLAVGDVVATIVVGVAVYLIASQGRPGQVKATKKSKSLLVCLLSSICRITNPLKYKRGRDEYDVLNRK
;
A
#
# COMPACT_ATOMS: atom_id res chain seq x y z
N ASN A 1 -10.50 13.64 40.54
CA ASN A 1 -11.35 13.58 41.75
C ASN A 1 -10.63 14.17 42.94
N VAL A 2 -10.94 15.40 43.30
CA VAL A 2 -10.45 16.04 44.53
C VAL A 2 -11.68 16.36 45.37
N CYS A 3 -11.75 15.80 46.58
CA CYS A 3 -12.84 16.05 47.51
C CYS A 3 -12.28 16.80 48.72
N LEU A 4 -12.57 18.10 48.84
CA LEU A 4 -12.20 18.88 50.02
C LEU A 4 -13.28 18.70 51.11
N CYS A 5 -12.94 17.99 52.18
CA CYS A 5 -13.79 17.91 53.37
C CYS A 5 -13.49 19.11 54.29
N LEU A 6 -14.25 20.19 54.16
CA LEU A 6 -14.31 21.24 55.18
C LEU A 6 -15.46 20.95 56.15
N THR A 7 -15.19 21.20 57.42
CA THR A 7 -15.94 20.78 58.60
C THR A 7 -17.44 21.14 58.50
N LYS A 8 -18.28 20.11 58.65
CA LYS A 8 -19.75 20.02 58.40
C LYS A 8 -20.13 19.74 56.94
N CYS A 9 -20.61 18.51 56.74
CA CYS A 9 -20.91 17.80 55.50
C CYS A 9 -21.76 18.56 54.46
N PHE A 10 -21.12 19.43 53.69
CA PHE A 10 -21.52 19.67 52.31
C PHE A 10 -20.48 19.00 51.42
N SER A 11 -20.82 17.82 50.88
CA SER A 11 -20.00 17.18 49.87
C SER A 11 -20.19 17.95 48.57
N PHE A 12 -19.38 18.99 48.34
CA PHE A 12 -19.28 19.62 47.02
C PHE A 12 -18.47 18.68 46.13
N CYS A 13 -19.17 17.77 45.45
CA CYS A 13 -18.57 16.97 44.40
C CYS A 13 -18.48 17.86 43.16
N PHE A 14 -17.30 18.43 42.90
CA PHE A 14 -17.04 19.07 41.62
C PHE A 14 -16.84 17.95 40.60
N THR A 15 -17.88 17.67 39.81
CA THR A 15 -17.72 16.86 38.60
C THR A 15 -16.88 17.68 37.63
N GLU A 16 -15.62 17.30 37.43
CA GLU A 16 -14.84 17.87 36.34
C GLU A 16 -15.57 17.53 35.03
N LYS A 17 -16.03 18.55 34.32
CA LYS A 17 -16.64 18.39 33.01
C LYS A 17 -15.58 17.84 32.06
N LYS A 18 -15.71 16.57 31.67
CA LYS A 18 -14.84 15.92 30.71
C LYS A 18 -15.57 15.81 29.37
N ILE A 19 -14.87 16.06 28.27
CA ILE A 19 -15.40 15.84 26.93
C ILE A 19 -15.28 14.36 26.60
N GLU A 20 -16.40 13.76 26.21
CA GLU A 20 -16.45 12.38 25.73
C GLU A 20 -16.36 12.36 24.20
N VAL A 21 -15.53 11.45 23.68
CA VAL A 21 -15.33 11.24 22.25
C VAL A 21 -15.74 9.81 21.92
N ALA A 22 -16.73 9.64 21.05
CA ALA A 22 -17.15 8.34 20.54
C ALA A 22 -16.85 8.24 19.04
N GLU A 23 -16.18 7.17 18.63
CA GLU A 23 -15.91 6.89 17.22
C GLU A 23 -17.15 6.28 16.56
N THR A 24 -17.50 6.78 15.37
CA THR A 24 -18.61 6.29 14.54
C THR A 24 -18.05 5.97 13.14
N ALA A 25 -18.73 5.13 12.37
CA ALA A 25 -18.27 4.73 11.03
C ALA A 25 -17.94 5.93 10.11
N ASP A 26 -18.72 7.01 10.21
CA ASP A 26 -18.58 8.21 9.36
C ASP A 26 -17.85 9.38 10.02
N GLY A 27 -17.38 9.25 11.28
CA GLY A 27 -16.82 10.38 12.01
C GLY A 27 -16.65 10.18 13.51
N ILE A 28 -16.59 11.29 14.24
CA ILE A 28 -16.54 11.30 15.70
C ILE A 28 -17.75 12.04 16.27
N LYS A 29 -18.21 11.59 17.44
CA LYS A 29 -19.26 12.24 18.21
C LYS A 29 -18.64 12.83 19.48
N LEU A 30 -18.77 14.15 19.63
CA LEU A 30 -18.38 14.87 20.84
C LEU A 30 -19.60 15.03 21.73
N SER A 31 -19.45 14.68 23.01
CA SER A 31 -20.48 14.83 24.03
C SER A 31 -19.91 15.53 25.26
N CYS A 32 -20.71 16.42 25.86
CA CYS A 32 -20.40 17.06 27.13
C CYS A 32 -21.68 17.16 27.98
N GLU A 33 -21.51 17.24 29.30
CA GLU A 33 -22.63 17.43 30.24
C GLU A 33 -23.35 18.79 30.03
N GLY A 34 -22.70 19.74 29.36
CA GLY A 34 -23.26 21.03 28.93
C GLY A 34 -23.39 21.17 27.42
N ASN A 35 -23.89 22.32 26.96
CA ASN A 35 -23.85 22.66 25.53
C ASN A 35 -22.40 22.82 25.08
N MET A 36 -22.05 22.16 23.97
CA MET A 36 -20.82 22.41 23.24
C MET A 36 -21.06 23.39 22.11
N SER A 37 -20.09 24.25 21.86
CA SER A 37 -20.04 25.13 20.70
C SER A 37 -18.69 25.02 20.01
N GLY A 38 -18.69 25.07 18.69
CA GLY A 38 -17.47 25.06 17.89
C GLY A 38 -17.76 25.02 16.41
N ASN A 39 -16.95 25.74 15.63
CA ASN A 39 -17.02 25.77 14.17
C ASN A 39 -18.43 26.05 13.61
N GLY A 40 -19.17 26.96 14.25
CA GLY A 40 -20.53 27.37 13.84
C GLY A 40 -21.66 26.39 14.24
N MET A 41 -21.36 25.33 14.99
CA MET A 41 -22.33 24.37 15.51
C MET A 41 -22.49 24.51 17.02
N GLU A 42 -23.72 24.34 17.53
CA GLU A 42 -24.03 24.29 18.96
C GLU A 42 -24.99 23.15 19.26
N GLY A 43 -24.75 22.42 20.35
CA GLY A 43 -25.62 21.35 20.81
C GLY A 43 -25.04 20.58 21.98
N LYS A 44 -25.82 19.68 22.59
CA LYS A 44 -25.31 18.75 23.61
C LYS A 44 -24.40 17.68 23.02
N GLU A 45 -24.66 17.32 21.76
CA GLU A 45 -23.89 16.34 21.02
C GLU A 45 -23.60 16.90 19.63
N LEU A 46 -22.33 16.95 19.25
CA LEU A 46 -21.91 17.32 17.90
C LEU A 46 -21.38 16.08 17.20
N GLN A 47 -22.00 15.72 16.08
CA GLN A 47 -21.48 14.70 15.18
C GLN A 47 -20.63 15.38 14.11
N LEU A 48 -19.35 15.04 14.07
CA LEU A 48 -18.39 15.57 13.10
C LEU A 48 -18.04 14.46 12.14
N THR A 49 -18.44 14.61 10.89
CA THR A 49 -18.01 13.72 9.81
C THR A 49 -16.51 13.89 9.58
N TYR A 50 -15.84 12.84 9.11
CA TYR A 50 -14.47 12.88 8.62
C TYR A 50 -14.34 13.83 7.41
N ARG A 51 -14.19 15.13 7.67
CA ARG A 51 -13.87 16.17 6.69
C ARG A 51 -13.03 17.26 7.32
N ASP A 52 -12.10 17.81 6.56
CA ASP A 52 -11.24 18.91 7.02
C ASP A 52 -12.02 20.16 7.45
N ASN A 53 -13.19 20.40 6.87
CA ASN A 53 -14.06 21.52 7.21
C ASN A 53 -14.54 21.49 8.67
N TYR A 54 -14.52 20.32 9.33
CA TYR A 54 -14.89 20.15 10.73
C TYR A 54 -13.68 20.22 11.68
N THR A 55 -12.47 20.41 11.16
CA THR A 55 -11.27 20.68 11.97
C THR A 55 -11.39 22.04 12.63
N GLY A 56 -11.20 22.09 13.95
CA GLY A 56 -11.32 23.33 14.70
C GLY A 56 -11.35 23.15 16.21
N GLU A 57 -11.53 24.27 16.89
CA GLU A 57 -11.71 24.32 18.34
C GLU A 57 -13.17 24.10 18.71
N TYR A 58 -13.39 23.23 19.69
CA TYR A 58 -14.67 22.97 20.30
C TYR A 58 -14.57 23.22 21.80
N GLU A 59 -15.54 23.93 22.35
CA GLU A 59 -15.59 24.33 23.75
C GLU A 59 -16.87 23.83 24.38
N CYS A 60 -16.75 23.20 25.56
CA CYS A 60 -17.92 22.94 26.38
C CYS A 60 -18.22 24.16 27.25
N LYS A 61 -19.50 24.54 27.35
CA LYS A 61 -19.94 25.69 28.14
C LYS A 61 -19.50 25.56 29.59
N ASP A 62 -18.68 26.52 30.03
CA ASP A 62 -18.01 26.54 31.34
C ASP A 62 -17.21 25.25 31.61
N GLY A 63 -16.44 24.81 30.61
CA GLY A 63 -15.71 23.54 30.62
C GLY A 63 -14.41 23.60 29.80
N PRO A 64 -13.79 22.43 29.55
CA PRO A 64 -12.54 22.36 28.80
C PRO A 64 -12.74 22.66 27.30
N LYS A 65 -11.65 23.07 26.66
CA LYS A 65 -11.54 23.27 25.21
C LYS A 65 -10.76 22.12 24.59
N ILE A 66 -11.19 21.65 23.42
CA ILE A 66 -10.51 20.62 22.64
C ILE A 66 -10.29 21.09 21.20
N PHE A 67 -9.11 20.83 20.67
CA PHE A 67 -8.82 21.03 19.25
C PHE A 67 -8.95 19.69 18.52
N VAL A 68 -9.91 19.59 17.61
CA VAL A 68 -10.10 18.41 16.77
C VAL A 68 -9.43 18.66 15.44
N LYS A 69 -8.52 17.77 15.05
CA LYS A 69 -7.86 17.80 13.74
C LYS A 69 -8.12 16.50 13.00
N PHE A 70 -8.91 16.58 11.94
CA PHE A 70 -9.04 15.46 11.02
C PHE A 70 -7.81 15.37 10.12
N ARG A 71 -7.33 14.15 9.90
CA ARG A 71 -6.34 13.79 8.88
C ARG A 71 -6.97 12.71 8.03
N THR A 72 -7.94 13.11 7.20
CA THR A 72 -8.55 12.20 6.24
C THR A 72 -7.61 11.95 5.08
N CYS A 73 -7.65 10.74 4.56
CA CYS A 73 -6.59 10.18 3.73
C CYS A 73 -7.26 9.66 2.45
N ASP A 74 -7.59 10.59 1.53
CA ASP A 74 -8.20 10.25 0.25
C ASP A 74 -7.17 9.47 -0.57
N ASN A 75 -7.41 8.18 -0.82
CA ASN A 75 -6.50 7.22 -1.46
C ASN A 75 -5.40 6.60 -0.58
N CYS A 76 -5.54 6.63 0.74
CA CYS A 76 -4.65 5.86 1.58
C CYS A 76 -5.01 4.38 1.48
N VAL A 77 -4.06 3.57 1.03
CA VAL A 77 -4.17 2.11 1.06
C VAL A 77 -3.77 1.64 2.46
N GLU A 78 -4.69 0.98 3.15
CA GLU A 78 -4.40 0.34 4.42
C GLU A 78 -3.56 -0.91 4.12
N LEU A 79 -2.23 -0.76 4.19
CA LEU A 79 -1.31 -1.87 4.03
C LEU A 79 -1.24 -2.66 5.32
N ASP A 80 -2.15 -3.62 5.45
CA ASP A 80 -2.00 -4.65 6.45
C ASP A 80 -0.75 -5.48 6.21
N THR A 81 -0.24 -6.06 7.30
CA THR A 81 0.91 -6.97 7.26
C THR A 81 0.71 -8.11 6.25
N SER A 82 -0.52 -8.60 6.09
CA SER A 82 -0.90 -9.61 5.10
C SER A 82 -0.72 -9.11 3.66
N SER A 83 -1.15 -7.89 3.35
CA SER A 83 -1.03 -7.26 2.03
C SER A 83 0.43 -7.06 1.62
N ILE A 84 1.27 -6.59 2.55
CA ILE A 84 2.72 -6.40 2.31
C ILE A 84 3.40 -7.73 2.02
N VAL A 85 3.10 -8.76 2.81
CA VAL A 85 3.66 -10.11 2.62
C VAL A 85 3.21 -10.70 1.29
N GLY A 86 1.93 -10.54 0.92
CA GLY A 86 1.41 -10.99 -0.38
C GLY A 86 2.12 -10.34 -1.56
N LEU A 87 2.39 -9.03 -1.47
CA LEU A 87 3.13 -8.29 -2.49
C LEU A 87 4.58 -8.79 -2.60
N ALA A 88 5.26 -8.99 -1.47
CA ALA A 88 6.64 -9.49 -1.45
C ALA A 88 6.75 -10.91 -2.04
N VAL A 89 5.87 -11.82 -1.64
CA VAL A 89 5.86 -13.20 -2.17
C VAL A 89 5.50 -13.20 -3.66
N GLY A 90 4.53 -12.37 -4.06
CA GLY A 90 4.13 -12.23 -5.46
C GLY A 90 5.29 -11.79 -6.37
N ASP A 91 6.10 -10.83 -5.92
CA ASP A 91 7.29 -10.37 -6.66
C ASP A 91 8.36 -11.46 -6.80
N VAL A 92 8.64 -12.20 -5.71
CA VAL A 92 9.59 -13.33 -5.75
C VAL A 92 9.13 -14.42 -6.73
N VAL A 93 7.84 -14.77 -6.72
CA VAL A 93 7.32 -15.79 -7.65
C VAL A 93 7.37 -15.29 -9.09
N ALA A 94 6.99 -14.03 -9.34
CA ALA A 94 7.01 -13.44 -10.68
C ALA A 94 8.42 -13.41 -11.28
N THR A 95 9.42 -13.00 -10.50
CA THR A 95 10.82 -12.96 -10.95
C THR A 95 11.37 -14.35 -11.28
N ILE A 96 11.01 -15.38 -10.53
CA ILE A 96 11.37 -16.78 -10.85
C ILE A 96 10.75 -17.21 -12.18
N VAL A 97 9.46 -16.94 -12.39
CA VAL A 97 8.77 -17.30 -13.63
C VAL A 97 9.41 -16.64 -14.84
N VAL A 98 9.69 -15.33 -14.75
CA VAL A 98 10.39 -14.59 -15.81
C VAL A 98 11.80 -15.16 -16.03
N GLY A 99 12.53 -15.48 -14.96
CA GLY A 99 13.86 -16.08 -15.02
C GLY A 99 13.87 -17.43 -15.75
N VAL A 100 12.90 -18.31 -15.44
CA VAL A 100 12.74 -19.61 -16.12
C VAL A 100 12.36 -19.41 -17.59
N ALA A 101 11.44 -18.50 -17.89
CA ALA A 101 11.03 -18.22 -19.25
C ALA A 101 12.22 -17.77 -20.13
N VAL A 102 13.02 -16.82 -19.63
CA VAL A 102 14.22 -16.35 -20.33
C VAL A 102 15.27 -17.47 -20.44
N TYR A 103 15.47 -18.28 -19.40
CA TYR A 103 16.40 -19.40 -19.42
C TYR A 103 16.04 -20.43 -20.51
N LEU A 104 14.76 -20.77 -20.66
CA LEU A 104 14.29 -21.70 -21.69
C LEU A 104 14.46 -21.14 -23.10
N ILE A 105 14.26 -19.83 -23.30
CA ILE A 105 14.49 -19.17 -24.59
C ILE A 105 15.98 -19.16 -24.92
N ALA A 106 16.84 -18.81 -23.96
CA ALA A 106 18.29 -18.75 -24.16
C ALA A 106 18.93 -20.13 -24.36
N SER A 107 18.45 -21.16 -23.67
CA SER A 107 18.97 -22.54 -23.78
C SER A 107 18.61 -23.21 -25.11
N GLN A 108 17.49 -22.85 -25.73
CA GLN A 108 17.16 -23.27 -27.10
C GLN A 108 18.08 -22.62 -28.16
N GLY A 109 18.80 -21.57 -27.80
CA GLY A 109 19.73 -20.83 -28.67
C GLY A 109 21.16 -21.37 -28.73
N ARG A 110 21.47 -22.58 -28.23
CA ARG A 110 22.79 -23.19 -28.44
C ARG A 110 22.87 -23.86 -29.83
N PRO A 111 23.60 -23.32 -30.82
CA PRO A 111 23.92 -24.06 -32.03
C PRO A 111 24.97 -25.12 -31.68
N GLY A 112 24.56 -26.31 -31.22
CA GLY A 112 25.55 -27.31 -30.85
C GLY A 112 25.12 -28.71 -30.44
N GLN A 113 23.84 -28.99 -30.16
CA GLN A 113 23.44 -30.37 -29.81
C GLN A 113 22.07 -30.76 -30.38
N VAL A 114 21.98 -30.83 -31.70
CA VAL A 114 20.96 -31.68 -32.34
C VAL A 114 21.57 -33.08 -32.47
N LYS A 115 21.39 -33.93 -31.45
CA LYS A 115 21.44 -35.38 -31.70
C LYS A 115 20.22 -35.72 -32.55
N ALA A 116 20.42 -35.90 -33.85
CA ALA A 116 19.40 -36.39 -34.74
C ALA A 116 18.96 -37.77 -34.25
N THR A 117 17.72 -37.90 -33.79
CA THR A 117 17.05 -39.20 -33.73
C THR A 117 15.63 -39.03 -34.23
N LYS A 118 15.32 -39.86 -35.23
CA LYS A 118 14.14 -39.88 -36.07
C LYS A 118 12.81 -39.84 -35.30
N LYS A 119 11.84 -39.19 -35.96
CA LYS A 119 10.38 -39.40 -35.93
C LYS A 119 9.61 -38.97 -34.67
N SER A 120 8.83 -37.90 -34.85
CA SER A 120 7.34 -37.93 -34.87
C SER A 120 6.67 -36.90 -33.95
N LYS A 121 5.57 -36.34 -34.48
CA LYS A 121 4.49 -35.55 -33.85
C LYS A 121 4.68 -34.03 -33.75
N SER A 122 4.64 -33.44 -34.94
CA SER A 122 4.31 -32.05 -35.25
C SER A 122 2.86 -31.68 -34.88
N LEU A 123 2.51 -31.58 -33.60
CA LEU A 123 1.17 -31.09 -33.23
C LEU A 123 1.11 -30.14 -32.02
N LEU A 124 2.24 -29.77 -31.40
CA LEU A 124 2.21 -28.85 -30.27
C LEU A 124 3.01 -27.55 -30.46
N VAL A 125 3.82 -27.46 -31.52
CA VAL A 125 4.68 -26.28 -31.78
C VAL A 125 3.97 -25.20 -32.59
N CYS A 126 2.82 -25.49 -33.21
CA CYS A 126 2.11 -24.53 -34.07
C CYS A 126 1.08 -23.63 -33.36
N LEU A 127 0.79 -23.82 -32.07
CA LEU A 127 -0.20 -22.97 -31.38
C LEU A 127 0.30 -21.55 -31.04
N LEU A 128 1.56 -21.22 -31.35
CA LEU A 128 2.11 -19.86 -31.23
C LEU A 128 2.58 -19.29 -32.58
N SER A 129 1.78 -19.50 -33.63
CA SER A 129 2.04 -18.97 -34.98
C SER A 129 2.15 -17.44 -35.07
N SER A 130 1.79 -16.70 -34.03
CA SER A 130 1.81 -15.23 -34.04
C SER A 130 3.13 -14.60 -33.57
N ILE A 131 4.04 -15.35 -32.91
CA ILE A 131 5.29 -14.78 -32.36
C ILE A 131 6.51 -15.07 -33.26
N CYS A 132 6.44 -16.09 -34.11
CA CYS A 132 7.59 -16.55 -34.90
C CYS A 132 8.04 -15.60 -36.03
N ARG A 133 7.34 -14.47 -36.28
CA ARG A 133 7.74 -13.50 -37.33
C ARG A 133 8.55 -12.30 -36.84
N ILE A 134 8.76 -12.13 -35.54
CA ILE A 134 9.42 -10.90 -35.02
C ILE A 134 10.95 -11.08 -34.83
N THR A 135 11.45 -12.30 -34.68
CA THR A 135 12.90 -12.53 -34.55
C THR A 135 13.53 -12.85 -35.90
N ASN A 136 13.85 -11.82 -36.68
CA ASN A 136 14.89 -11.96 -37.71
C ASN A 136 16.23 -12.18 -36.99
N PRO A 137 16.99 -13.25 -37.25
CA PRO A 137 18.32 -13.39 -36.68
C PRO A 137 19.24 -12.33 -37.28
N LEU A 138 19.62 -11.34 -36.48
CA LEU A 138 20.69 -10.40 -36.85
C LEU A 138 21.96 -11.21 -37.12
N LYS A 139 22.38 -11.25 -38.39
CA LYS A 139 23.63 -11.88 -38.81
C LYS A 139 24.80 -11.14 -38.17
N TYR A 140 25.38 -11.71 -37.12
CA TYR A 140 26.66 -11.28 -36.59
C TYR A 140 27.78 -11.66 -37.58
N LYS A 141 28.31 -10.66 -38.31
CA LYS A 141 29.54 -10.80 -39.10
C LYS A 141 30.72 -10.78 -38.12
N ARG A 142 31.31 -11.95 -37.87
CA ARG A 142 32.56 -12.09 -37.11
C ARG A 142 33.68 -11.39 -37.88
N GLY A 143 34.15 -10.24 -37.37
CA GLY A 143 35.37 -9.59 -37.86
C GLY A 143 36.55 -10.52 -37.67
N ARG A 144 37.47 -10.56 -38.64
CA ARG A 144 38.76 -11.24 -38.48
C ARG A 144 39.61 -10.37 -37.56
N ASP A 145 40.02 -10.92 -36.43
CA ASP A 145 40.91 -10.24 -35.49
C ASP A 145 42.30 -10.08 -36.11
N GLU A 146 42.84 -8.86 -36.03
CA GLU A 146 44.05 -8.38 -36.69
C GLU A 146 45.37 -8.99 -36.15
N TYR A 147 45.30 -9.86 -35.14
CA TYR A 147 46.48 -10.33 -34.39
C TYR A 147 47.16 -11.59 -34.96
N ASP A 148 46.61 -12.23 -36.01
CA ASP A 148 47.16 -13.47 -36.59
C ASP A 148 48.33 -13.24 -37.58
N VAL A 149 48.77 -12.00 -37.81
CA VAL A 149 49.78 -11.68 -38.85
C VAL A 149 51.23 -11.74 -38.34
N LEU A 150 51.47 -11.98 -37.05
CA LEU A 150 52.83 -11.91 -36.47
C LEU A 150 53.59 -13.23 -36.38
N ASN A 151 53.00 -14.37 -36.75
CA ASN A 151 53.64 -15.69 -36.58
C ASN A 151 54.09 -16.38 -37.88
N ARG A 152 54.47 -15.62 -38.91
CA ARG A 152 55.31 -16.15 -39.99
C ARG A 152 56.70 -15.52 -39.93
N LYS A 153 57.61 -16.20 -39.23
CA LYS A 153 59.04 -16.08 -39.43
C LYS A 153 59.63 -17.47 -39.48
#